data_AF-A0A659U8U5-F1
#
_entry.id   AF-A0A659U8U5-F1
#
_cell.length_a   1.000
_cell.length_b   1.000
_cell.length_c   1.000
_cell.angle_alpha   90.00
_cell.angle_beta   90.00
_cell.angle_gamma   90.00
#
_symmetry.space_group_name_H-M   'P 1'
#
loop_
_entity.id
_entity.type
_entity.pdbx_description
1 polymer ?
#
loop_
_entity_poly.entity_id
_entity_poly.type
_entity_poly.pdbx_seq_one_letter_code
_entity_poly.pdbx_strand_id
1 'polypeptide(L)'
;RSSGIRPLDLEVWMGFIFIRFRNGGPQPSVAELLKPIEPEFAHYKAADMVPSWGIWTQKTPVNWKSVRDVDNEGYHVAMAHPALQDLYGATYFDE
;
A
#
# COMPACT_ATOMS: atom_id res chain seq x y z
N ARG A 1 -6.95 20.07 -32.54
CA ARG A 1 -7.01 19.47 -31.19
C ARG A 1 -6.56 18.03 -31.34
N SER A 2 -5.58 17.56 -30.56
CA SER A 2 -5.22 16.13 -30.61
C SER A 2 -6.38 15.30 -30.04
N SER A 3 -6.80 14.26 -30.76
CA SER A 3 -7.85 13.33 -30.35
C SER A 3 -7.27 12.09 -29.63
N GLY A 4 -6.05 12.20 -29.11
CA GLY A 4 -5.36 11.11 -28.43
C GLY A 4 -5.77 10.96 -26.96
N ILE A 5 -5.57 9.77 -26.41
CA ILE A 5 -5.70 9.51 -24.97
C ILE A 5 -4.70 10.40 -24.21
N ARG A 6 -5.14 10.94 -23.07
CA ARG A 6 -4.29 11.75 -22.20
C ARG A 6 -3.23 10.85 -21.56
N PRO A 7 -1.92 11.10 -21.77
CA PRO A 7 -0.89 10.31 -21.12
C PRO A 7 -0.92 10.56 -19.60
N LEU A 8 -0.54 9.53 -18.85
CA LEU A 8 -0.29 9.60 -17.41
C LEU A 8 1.19 9.42 -17.15
N ASP A 9 1.71 10.11 -16.15
CA ASP A 9 3.05 9.81 -15.63
C ASP A 9 2.99 8.42 -14.97
N LEU A 10 3.99 7.58 -15.27
CA LEU A 10 4.10 6.21 -14.79
C LEU A 10 5.50 5.94 -14.27
N GLU A 11 5.59 5.25 -13.15
CA GLU A 11 6.85 4.76 -12.59
C GLU A 11 6.69 3.30 -12.15
N VAL A 12 7.70 2.49 -12.42
CA VAL A 12 7.78 1.11 -11.92
C VAL A 12 8.81 1.07 -10.81
N TRP A 13 8.38 0.70 -9.59
CA TRP A 13 9.26 0.54 -8.43
C TRP A 13 9.13 -0.87 -7.87
N MET A 14 10.23 -1.64 -7.90
CA MET A 14 10.32 -3.01 -7.37
C MET A 14 9.18 -3.96 -7.78
N GLY A 15 8.66 -3.83 -9.01
CA GLY A 15 7.56 -4.65 -9.54
C GLY A 15 6.16 -4.01 -9.41
N PHE A 16 6.02 -2.93 -8.64
CA PHE A 16 4.78 -2.16 -8.52
C PHE A 16 4.71 -1.03 -9.54
N ILE A 17 3.53 -0.86 -10.16
CA ILE A 17 3.26 0.22 -11.12
C ILE A 17 2.52 1.34 -10.40
N PHE A 18 3.11 2.53 -10.39
CA PHE A 18 2.51 3.75 -9.87
C PHE A 18 2.16 4.68 -11.03
N ILE A 19 1.00 5.33 -10.92
CA ILE A 19 0.54 6.32 -11.91
C ILE A 19 0.23 7.65 -11.23
N ARG A 20 0.41 8.74 -11.96
CA ARG A 20 0.08 10.10 -11.49
C ARG A 20 -0.77 10.81 -12.55
N PHE A 21 -1.97 11.24 -12.12
CA PHE A 21 -2.94 11.92 -12.99
C PHE A 21 -2.60 13.39 -13.27
N ARG A 22 -1.85 14.04 -12.38
CA ARG A 22 -1.41 15.42 -12.54
C ARG A 22 0.06 15.46 -12.96
N ASN A 23 0.28 15.68 -14.25
CA ASN A 23 1.64 15.84 -14.79
C ASN A 23 2.35 17.02 -14.13
N GLY A 24 3.63 16.83 -13.78
CA GLY A 24 4.44 17.86 -13.12
C GLY A 24 3.98 18.22 -11.71
N GLY A 25 3.33 17.28 -10.99
CA GLY A 25 3.06 17.43 -9.56
C GLY A 25 4.35 17.61 -8.74
N PRO A 26 4.29 18.27 -7.56
CA PRO A 26 5.47 18.62 -6.77
C PRO A 26 6.12 17.44 -6.04
N GLN A 27 5.52 16.25 -6.14
CA GLN A 27 6.04 15.05 -5.49
C GLN A 27 7.26 14.51 -6.26
N PRO A 28 8.32 14.09 -5.54
CA PRO A 28 9.47 13.43 -6.16
C PRO A 28 9.06 12.08 -6.79
N SER A 29 10.03 11.39 -7.39
CA SER A 29 9.81 10.02 -7.90
C SER A 29 9.43 9.06 -6.76
N VAL A 30 8.77 7.96 -7.09
CA VAL A 30 8.45 6.90 -6.13
C VAL A 30 9.73 6.31 -5.54
N ALA A 31 10.75 6.09 -6.37
CA ALA A 31 12.07 5.64 -5.93
C ALA A 31 12.70 6.58 -4.89
N GLU A 32 12.59 7.90 -5.08
CA GLU A 32 13.08 8.87 -4.09
C GLU A 32 12.25 8.86 -2.80
N LEU A 33 10.92 8.80 -2.90
CA LEU A 33 10.02 8.77 -1.75
C LEU A 33 10.21 7.51 -0.88
N LEU A 34 10.40 6.35 -1.53
CA LEU A 34 10.47 5.05 -0.88
C LEU A 34 11.91 4.59 -0.59
N LYS A 35 12.92 5.39 -0.95
CA LYS A 35 14.33 5.11 -0.69
C LYS A 35 14.63 4.64 0.75
N PRO A 36 14.02 5.19 1.82
CA PRO A 36 14.32 4.74 3.19
C PRO A 36 13.92 3.29 3.47
N ILE A 37 12.86 2.78 2.84
CA ILE A 37 12.37 1.40 3.03
C ILE A 37 12.90 0.42 1.99
N GLU A 38 13.55 0.94 0.94
CA GLU A 38 14.05 0.15 -0.18
C GLU A 38 14.94 -1.03 0.23
N PRO A 39 15.92 -0.87 1.15
CA PRO A 39 16.77 -1.99 1.56
C PRO A 39 16.00 -3.09 2.27
N GLU A 40 15.01 -2.74 3.10
CA GLU A 40 14.17 -3.71 3.79
C GLU A 40 13.25 -4.43 2.80
N PHE A 41 12.60 -3.67 1.91
CA PHE A 41 11.65 -4.21 0.95
C PHE A 41 12.29 -5.11 -0.13
N ALA A 42 13.56 -4.86 -0.47
CA ALA A 42 14.29 -5.64 -1.49
C ALA A 42 14.33 -7.15 -1.21
N HIS A 43 14.26 -7.58 0.06
CA HIS A 43 14.29 -8.99 0.45
C HIS A 43 13.08 -9.78 -0.07
N TYR A 44 11.94 -9.11 -0.30
CA TYR A 44 10.70 -9.75 -0.71
C TYR A 44 10.67 -10.10 -2.20
N LYS A 45 11.55 -9.52 -3.04
CA LYS A 45 11.61 -9.78 -4.49
C LYS A 45 10.24 -9.65 -5.18
N ALA A 46 9.51 -8.59 -4.84
CA ALA A 46 8.12 -8.42 -5.29
C ALA A 46 7.93 -8.45 -6.82
N ALA A 47 8.96 -8.08 -7.59
CA ALA A 47 8.95 -8.18 -9.05
C ALA A 47 8.83 -9.63 -9.58
N ASP A 48 9.25 -10.62 -8.81
CA ASP A 48 9.17 -12.05 -9.16
C ASP A 48 7.89 -12.71 -8.64
N MET A 49 7.07 -12.00 -7.85
CA MET A 49 5.86 -12.55 -7.26
C MET A 49 4.75 -12.73 -8.30
N VAL A 50 3.98 -13.80 -8.15
CA VAL A 50 2.76 -14.06 -8.92
C VAL A 50 1.54 -14.10 -7.98
N PRO A 51 0.35 -13.68 -8.43
CA PRO A 51 -0.85 -13.76 -7.61
C PRO A 51 -1.15 -15.19 -7.16
N SER A 52 -1.34 -15.39 -5.86
CA SER A 52 -1.78 -16.68 -5.31
C SER A 52 -3.30 -16.89 -5.42
N TRP A 53 -4.05 -15.81 -5.56
CA TRP A 53 -5.51 -15.79 -5.69
C TRP A 53 -5.96 -14.61 -6.58
N GLY A 54 -7.27 -14.51 -6.85
CA GLY A 54 -7.86 -13.46 -7.69
C GLY A 54 -7.96 -12.09 -7.01
N ILE A 55 -8.58 -11.14 -7.72
CA ILE A 55 -8.85 -9.79 -7.20
C ILE A 55 -10.09 -9.85 -6.29
N TRP A 56 -9.96 -9.34 -5.07
CA TRP A 56 -11.07 -9.12 -4.16
C TRP A 56 -11.42 -7.63 -4.06
N THR A 57 -12.72 -7.30 -3.99
CA THR A 57 -13.19 -5.93 -3.81
C THR A 57 -14.36 -5.86 -2.86
N GLN A 58 -14.43 -4.82 -2.02
CA GLN A 58 -15.56 -4.52 -1.15
C GLN A 58 -15.89 -3.03 -1.23
N LYS A 59 -17.18 -2.71 -1.17
CA LYS A 59 -17.67 -1.33 -1.04
C LYS A 59 -18.25 -1.14 0.36
N THR A 60 -17.72 -0.16 1.09
CA THR A 60 -18.16 0.18 2.44
C THR A 60 -18.65 1.63 2.48
N PRO A 61 -19.70 1.95 3.25
CA PRO A 61 -20.25 3.31 3.35
C PRO A 61 -19.48 4.17 4.37
N VAL A 62 -18.13 4.15 4.31
CA VAL A 62 -17.25 4.86 5.25
C VAL A 62 -16.29 5.79 4.50
N ASN A 63 -15.67 6.72 5.21
CA ASN A 63 -14.62 7.56 4.64
C ASN A 63 -13.36 6.71 4.38
N TRP A 64 -12.69 6.91 3.24
CA TRP A 64 -11.46 6.18 2.92
C TRP A 64 -10.35 6.40 3.97
N LYS A 65 -10.35 7.56 4.65
CA LYS A 65 -9.39 7.84 5.72
C LYS A 65 -9.61 6.94 6.92
N SER A 66 -10.86 6.59 7.25
CA SER A 66 -11.15 5.70 8.37
C SER A 66 -10.55 4.30 8.18
N VAL A 67 -10.45 3.82 6.93
CA VAL A 67 -9.76 2.56 6.63
C VAL A 67 -8.26 2.70 6.88
N ARG A 68 -7.65 3.79 6.40
CA ARG A 68 -6.23 4.07 6.60
C ARG A 68 -5.85 4.30 8.06
N ASP A 69 -6.70 4.99 8.81
CA ASP A 69 -6.45 5.30 10.22
C ASP A 69 -6.43 4.01 11.05
N VAL A 70 -7.33 3.06 10.75
CA VAL A 70 -7.37 1.72 11.39
C VAL A 70 -6.18 0.86 10.96
N ASP A 71 -5.79 0.87 9.69
CA ASP A 71 -4.64 0.09 9.20
C ASP A 71 -3.28 0.58 9.75
N ASN A 72 -3.22 1.79 10.32
CA ASN A 72 -2.01 2.43 10.83
C ASN A 72 -1.84 2.29 12.36
N GLU A 73 -2.67 1.47 13.03
CA GLU A 73 -2.59 1.22 14.48
C GLU A 73 -2.97 -0.22 14.83
N GLY A 74 -2.49 -0.69 15.98
CA GLY A 74 -2.76 -2.01 16.55
C GLY A 74 -3.64 -2.00 17.79
N TYR A 75 -4.10 -0.84 18.28
CA TYR A 75 -4.93 -0.71 19.48
C TYR A 75 -6.23 -1.53 19.38
N HIS A 76 -6.86 -1.59 18.20
CA HIS A 76 -8.10 -2.33 18.01
C HIS A 76 -7.90 -3.86 17.90
N VAL A 77 -6.68 -4.34 17.66
CA VAL A 77 -6.40 -5.74 17.30
C VAL A 77 -6.88 -6.72 18.35
N ALA A 78 -6.57 -6.48 19.62
CA ALA A 78 -6.98 -7.37 20.72
C ALA A 78 -8.51 -7.53 20.84
N MET A 79 -9.28 -6.52 20.40
CA MET A 79 -10.75 -6.55 20.45
C MET A 79 -11.36 -7.11 19.16
N ALA A 80 -10.83 -6.72 18.00
CA ALA A 80 -11.46 -6.96 16.70
C ALA A 80 -10.91 -8.19 15.97
N HIS A 81 -9.71 -8.66 16.32
CA HIS A 81 -9.01 -9.74 15.60
C HIS A 81 -8.48 -10.83 16.55
N PRO A 82 -9.34 -11.64 17.18
CA PRO A 82 -8.91 -12.66 18.15
C PRO A 82 -7.84 -13.62 17.59
N ALA A 83 -8.00 -14.08 16.35
CA ALA A 83 -7.04 -14.98 15.72
C ALA A 83 -5.68 -14.32 15.42
N LEU A 84 -5.67 -13.00 15.16
CA LEU A 84 -4.42 -12.25 14.98
C LEU A 84 -3.74 -11.98 16.33
N GLN A 85 -4.54 -11.68 17.36
CA GLN A 85 -4.06 -11.53 18.73
C GLN A 85 -3.40 -12.82 19.24
N ASP A 86 -3.95 -13.98 18.90
CA ASP A 86 -3.37 -15.29 19.23
C ASP A 86 -1.98 -15.50 18.60
N LEU A 87 -1.72 -14.88 17.44
CA LEU A 87 -0.43 -15.00 16.74
C LEU A 87 0.68 -14.14 17.37
N TYR A 88 0.38 -12.88 17.70
CA TYR A 88 1.36 -11.97 18.30
C TYR A 88 1.51 -12.15 19.82
N GLY A 89 0.47 -12.68 20.49
CA GLY A 89 0.46 -13.01 21.90
C GLY A 89 0.06 -11.85 22.82
N ALA A 90 -0.31 -12.16 24.06
CA ALA A 90 -0.83 -11.21 25.06
C ALA A 90 0.18 -10.16 25.54
N THR A 91 1.45 -10.28 25.15
CA THR A 91 2.53 -9.35 25.52
C THR A 91 2.94 -8.44 24.37
N TYR A 92 2.26 -8.49 23.22
CA TYR A 92 2.49 -7.56 22.12
C TYR A 92 2.13 -6.13 22.56
N PHE A 93 3.04 -5.19 22.30
CA PHE A 93 2.86 -3.77 22.56
C PHE A 93 3.06 -3.03 21.23
N ASP A 94 2.09 -2.19 20.89
CA ASP A 94 2.16 -1.30 19.73
C ASP A 94 2.81 0.01 20.18
N GLU A 95 3.91 0.41 19.54
CA GLU A 95 4.74 1.58 19.90
C GLU A 95 4.12 2.93 19.53
#